data_AF-A0A534Q363-F1
#
_entry.id   AF-A0A534Q363-F1
#
_cell.length_a   1.000
_cell.length_b   1.000
_cell.length_c   1.000
_cell.angle_alpha   90.00
_cell.angle_beta   90.00
_cell.angle_gamma   90.00
#
_symmetry.space_group_name_H-M   'P 1'
#
loop_
_entity.id
_entity.type
_entity.pdbx_description
1 polymer ?
#
loop_
_entity_poly.entity_id
_entity_poly.type
_entity_poly.pdbx_seq_one_letter_code
_entity_poly.pdbx_strand_id
1 'polypeptide(L)'
;MSVPTGLPRGRRAARVRTGLEVLARERPKWLRGRRVGLLMHPASVTADLVSARDVVRRLAADGLCALFGPQHGFAGEKQDNMIESGHGVDPQTGIPIYSLYSETRSPTAEMLRDIDVLLVDLQDVGTRVYTFEWTTALALEACAAAGK
;
A
#
# COMPACT_ATOMS: atom_id res chain seq x y z
N MET A 1 -11.30 -42.89 37.30
CA MET A 1 -11.10 -42.54 35.87
C MET A 1 -10.40 -41.20 35.82
N SER A 2 -9.12 -41.18 35.45
CA SER A 2 -8.29 -39.97 35.38
C SER A 2 -8.34 -39.37 33.97
N VAL A 3 -8.81 -38.13 33.86
CA VAL A 3 -8.83 -37.38 32.59
C VAL A 3 -7.40 -36.98 32.22
N PRO A 4 -6.89 -37.26 31.01
CA PRO A 4 -5.57 -36.83 30.61
C PRO A 4 -5.53 -35.30 30.45
N THR A 5 -4.74 -34.65 31.30
CA THR A 5 -4.32 -33.25 31.15
C THR A 5 -3.25 -33.15 30.06
N GLY A 6 -3.56 -32.45 28.97
CA GLY A 6 -2.55 -31.97 28.02
C GLY A 6 -3.02 -32.00 26.57
N LEU A 7 -3.81 -31.01 26.16
CA LEU A 7 -3.89 -30.66 24.74
C LEU A 7 -2.48 -30.30 24.26
N PRO A 8 -2.00 -30.85 23.13
CA PRO A 8 -0.68 -30.54 22.62
C PRO A 8 -0.59 -29.02 22.38
N ARG A 9 0.43 -28.38 22.96
CA ARG A 9 0.73 -26.97 22.68
C ARG A 9 1.05 -26.87 21.20
N GLY A 10 0.08 -26.42 20.41
CA GLY A 10 0.23 -26.17 18.99
C GLY A 10 1.50 -25.36 18.76
N ARG A 11 2.35 -25.84 17.85
CA ARG A 11 3.60 -25.17 17.46
C ARG A 11 3.25 -23.71 17.16
N ARG A 12 3.75 -22.78 17.98
CA ARG A 12 3.49 -21.34 17.80
C ARG A 12 3.97 -21.00 16.39
N ALA A 13 3.04 -20.71 15.49
CA ALA A 13 3.38 -20.38 14.11
C ALA A 13 4.41 -19.26 14.12
N ALA A 14 5.47 -19.39 13.31
CA ALA A 14 6.47 -18.35 13.22
C ALA A 14 5.79 -17.03 12.83
N ARG A 15 6.02 -15.97 13.62
CA ARG A 15 5.44 -14.65 13.33
C ARG A 15 6.09 -14.13 12.05
N VAL A 16 5.30 -14.00 10.99
CA VAL A 16 5.73 -13.38 9.74
C VAL A 16 6.00 -11.90 9.99
N ARG A 17 7.08 -11.38 9.42
CA ARG A 17 7.29 -9.93 9.29
C ARG A 17 6.87 -9.51 7.90
N THR A 18 6.01 -8.51 7.80
CA THR A 18 5.54 -8.02 6.49
C THR A 18 6.66 -7.28 5.76
N GLY A 19 6.50 -7.09 4.44
CA GLY A 19 7.42 -6.28 3.66
C GLY A 19 7.57 -4.86 4.20
N LEU A 20 6.47 -4.26 4.69
CA LEU A 20 6.47 -2.95 5.32
C LEU A 20 7.32 -2.90 6.60
N GLU A 21 7.25 -3.93 7.46
CA GLU A 21 8.06 -4.02 8.68
C GLU A 21 9.55 -4.22 8.36
N VAL A 22 9.85 -5.02 7.33
CA VAL A 22 11.23 -5.19 6.84
C VAL A 22 11.77 -3.87 6.30
N LEU A 23 10.99 -3.15 5.48
CA LEU A 23 11.35 -1.85 4.93
C LEU A 23 11.64 -0.82 6.05
N ALA A 24 10.75 -0.75 7.06
CA ALA A 24 10.90 0.14 8.22
C ALA A 24 12.17 -0.13 9.03
N ARG A 25 12.52 -1.41 9.17
CA ARG A 25 13.70 -1.85 9.92
C ARG A 25 15.00 -1.65 9.15
N GLU A 26 15.03 -2.04 7.88
CA GLU A 26 16.26 -2.09 7.08
C GLU A 26 16.64 -0.73 6.48
N ARG A 27 15.67 0.17 6.28
CA ARG A 27 15.89 1.54 5.82
C ARG A 27 16.81 1.61 4.59
N PRO A 28 16.41 0.95 3.49
CA PRO A 28 17.31 0.71 2.39
C PRO A 28 17.81 2.02 1.76
N LYS A 29 19.08 2.02 1.32
CA LYS A 29 19.73 3.20 0.76
C LYS A 29 19.09 3.69 -0.54
N TRP A 30 18.52 2.77 -1.33
CA TRP A 30 17.89 3.10 -2.62
C TRP A 30 16.69 4.03 -2.48
N LEU A 31 16.07 4.13 -1.30
CA LEU A 31 14.91 5.00 -1.06
C LEU A 31 15.31 6.46 -0.74
N ARG A 32 16.57 6.71 -0.36
CA ARG A 32 17.01 8.03 0.10
C ARG A 32 17.09 9.01 -1.07
N GLY A 33 16.46 10.17 -0.92
CA GLY A 33 16.45 11.22 -1.93
C GLY A 33 15.66 10.86 -3.19
N ARG A 34 14.91 9.75 -3.19
CA ARG A 34 13.97 9.42 -4.27
C ARG A 34 12.64 10.09 -4.03
N ARG A 35 12.00 10.50 -5.12
CA ARG A 35 10.58 10.84 -5.14
C ARG A 35 9.78 9.54 -5.23
N VAL A 36 8.88 9.33 -4.30
CA VAL A 36 8.22 8.06 -4.04
C VAL A 36 6.73 8.23 -4.28
N GLY A 37 6.18 7.37 -5.14
CA GLY A 37 4.75 7.09 -5.18
C GLY A 37 4.44 5.91 -4.27
N LEU A 38 3.30 5.92 -3.60
CA LEU A 38 2.86 4.81 -2.76
C LEU A 38 1.44 4.36 -3.13
N LEU A 39 1.32 3.16 -3.70
CA LEU A 39 0.06 2.46 -3.92
C LEU A 39 -0.30 1.68 -2.65
N MET A 40 -1.33 2.13 -1.96
CA MET A 40 -1.74 1.58 -0.66
C MET A 40 -3.25 1.67 -0.43
N HIS A 41 -3.73 0.99 0.60
CA HIS A 41 -5.12 1.03 1.06
C HIS A 41 -5.18 0.92 2.60
N PRO A 42 -6.37 0.92 3.24
CA PRO A 42 -6.46 0.91 4.70
C PRO A 42 -5.72 -0.22 5.44
N ALA A 43 -5.60 -1.41 4.85
CA ALA A 43 -4.87 -2.53 5.49
C ALA A 43 -3.35 -2.45 5.32
N SER A 44 -2.84 -1.43 4.62
CA SER A 44 -1.40 -1.14 4.50
C SER A 44 -0.87 -0.54 5.81
N VAL A 45 -0.74 -1.39 6.83
CA VAL A 45 -0.33 -1.02 8.18
C VAL A 45 0.69 -2.02 8.74
N THR A 46 1.53 -1.56 9.67
CA THR A 46 2.41 -2.43 10.47
C THR A 46 1.60 -3.22 11.51
N ALA A 47 2.26 -4.14 12.23
CA ALA A 47 1.62 -4.88 13.31
C ALA A 47 1.11 -3.99 14.47
N ASP A 48 1.66 -2.78 14.61
CA ASP A 48 1.22 -1.79 15.59
C ASP A 48 0.22 -0.77 14.99
N LEU A 49 -0.37 -1.10 13.84
CA LEU A 49 -1.34 -0.29 13.09
C LEU A 49 -0.81 1.08 12.62
N VAL A 50 0.51 1.23 12.50
CA VAL A 50 1.12 2.40 11.86
C VAL A 50 0.94 2.29 10.35
N SER A 51 0.32 3.30 9.73
CA SER A 51 0.08 3.38 8.28
C SER A 51 1.37 3.33 7.46
N ALA A 52 1.33 2.64 6.31
CA ALA A 52 2.41 2.62 5.33
C ALA A 52 2.81 4.03 4.87
N ARG A 53 1.84 4.97 4.73
CA ARG A 53 2.10 6.39 4.47
C ARG A 53 3.09 6.95 5.48
N ASP A 54 2.82 6.74 6.77
CA ASP A 54 3.62 7.32 7.85
C ASP A 54 4.99 6.64 7.97
N VAL A 55 5.05 5.33 7.72
CA VAL A 55 6.32 4.59 7.63
C VAL A 55 7.18 5.16 6.50
N VAL A 56 6.64 5.28 5.28
CA VAL A 56 7.39 5.76 4.12
C VAL A 56 7.81 7.22 4.30
N ARG A 57 6.96 8.10 4.87
CA ARG A 57 7.35 9.48 5.21
C ARG A 57 8.53 9.54 6.17
N ARG A 58 8.61 8.65 7.16
CA ARG A 58 9.76 8.60 8.08
C ARG A 58 11.05 8.14 7.39
N LEU A 59 10.94 7.36 6.32
CA LEU A 59 12.08 6.81 5.58
C LEU A 59 12.57 7.72 4.45
N ALA A 60 11.64 8.35 3.73
CA ALA A 60 11.90 9.20 2.57
C ALA A 60 11.82 10.70 2.87
N ALA A 61 11.41 11.10 4.09
CA ALA A 61 11.13 12.49 4.46
C ALA A 61 10.14 13.14 3.47
N ASP A 62 10.54 14.26 2.85
CA ASP A 62 9.76 14.98 1.85
C ASP A 62 9.71 14.28 0.48
N GLY A 63 10.34 13.11 0.36
CA GLY A 63 10.34 12.29 -0.85
C GLY A 63 9.03 11.56 -1.14
N LEU A 64 8.05 11.50 -0.22
CA LEU A 64 6.73 10.92 -0.56
C LEU A 64 5.90 11.96 -1.32
N CYS A 65 5.76 11.77 -2.63
CA CYS A 65 5.19 12.79 -3.53
C CYS A 65 3.78 12.49 -4.00
N ALA A 66 3.35 11.22 -4.01
CA ALA A 66 2.01 10.84 -4.46
C ALA A 66 1.51 9.58 -3.76
N LEU A 67 0.22 9.55 -3.51
CA LEU A 67 -0.51 8.38 -3.00
C LEU A 67 -1.42 7.86 -4.10
N PHE A 68 -1.48 6.54 -4.26
CA PHE A 68 -2.36 5.88 -5.20
C PHE A 68 -3.30 4.95 -4.43
N GLY A 69 -4.60 5.08 -4.66
CA GLY A 69 -5.64 4.29 -3.99
C GLY A 69 -6.41 3.41 -4.98
N PRO A 70 -6.72 2.14 -4.63
CA PRO A 70 -7.54 1.25 -5.45
C PRO A 70 -9.06 1.52 -5.23
N GLN A 71 -9.90 0.55 -5.64
CA GLN A 71 -11.36 0.54 -5.73
C GLN A 71 -12.18 1.11 -4.56
N HIS A 72 -11.60 1.23 -3.38
CA HIS A 72 -12.28 1.70 -2.17
C HIS A 72 -11.62 2.90 -1.47
N GLY A 73 -10.71 3.59 -2.18
CA GLY A 73 -10.09 4.82 -1.70
C GLY A 73 -9.03 4.62 -0.61
N PHE A 74 -8.24 5.67 -0.40
CA PHE A 74 -7.08 5.68 0.50
C PHE A 74 -7.46 5.51 1.99
N ALA A 75 -8.62 6.01 2.41
CA ALA A 75 -9.06 6.02 3.81
C ALA A 75 -10.14 4.96 4.15
N GLY A 76 -10.63 4.17 3.19
CA GLY A 76 -11.63 3.11 3.44
C GLY A 76 -13.03 3.60 3.80
N GLU A 77 -13.26 4.91 3.86
CA GLU A 77 -14.52 5.54 4.29
C GLU A 77 -15.74 5.21 3.40
N LYS A 78 -15.53 4.57 2.25
CA LYS A 78 -16.57 4.33 1.23
C LYS A 78 -16.82 2.84 0.94
N GLN A 79 -16.30 1.94 1.78
CA GLN A 79 -16.45 0.49 1.59
C GLN A 79 -17.90 0.02 1.75
N ASP A 80 -18.73 0.75 2.50
CA ASP A 80 -20.15 0.41 2.76
C ASP A 80 -21.15 0.98 1.73
N ASN A 81 -20.77 2.00 0.96
CA ASN A 81 -21.73 2.78 0.13
C ASN A 81 -21.48 2.69 -1.39
N MET A 82 -20.51 1.90 -1.86
CA MET A 82 -20.12 1.84 -3.29
C MET A 82 -19.83 3.22 -3.93
N ILE A 83 -19.36 4.19 -3.14
CA ILE A 83 -19.02 5.52 -3.66
C ILE A 83 -17.56 5.50 -4.10
N GLU A 84 -17.31 5.84 -5.36
CA GLU A 84 -15.95 5.99 -5.87
C GLU A 84 -15.24 7.15 -5.13
N SER A 85 -13.97 6.96 -4.81
CA SER A 85 -13.10 8.07 -4.39
C SER A 85 -12.47 8.65 -5.63
N GLY A 86 -12.71 9.93 -5.92
CA GLY A 86 -11.97 10.65 -6.95
C GLY A 86 -10.55 10.96 -6.52
N HIS A 87 -9.84 11.73 -7.34
CA HIS A 87 -8.59 12.37 -6.94
C HIS A 87 -8.81 13.29 -5.72
N GLY A 88 -7.77 13.49 -4.93
CA GLY A 88 -7.86 14.32 -3.74
C GLY A 88 -6.49 14.71 -3.19
N VAL A 89 -6.50 15.21 -1.97
CA VAL A 89 -5.29 15.57 -1.22
C VAL A 89 -5.43 14.96 0.16
N ASP A 90 -4.38 14.30 0.63
CA ASP A 90 -4.34 13.79 2.00
C ASP A 90 -4.31 14.98 2.97
N PRO A 91 -5.32 15.14 3.84
CA PRO A 91 -5.44 16.34 4.68
C PRO A 91 -4.36 16.43 5.77
N GLN A 92 -3.72 15.30 6.11
CA GLN A 92 -2.68 15.24 7.14
C GLN A 92 -1.31 15.62 6.61
N THR A 93 -1.09 15.45 5.30
CA THR A 93 0.24 15.55 4.70
C THR A 93 0.31 16.51 3.52
N GLY A 94 -0.82 16.89 2.92
CA GLY A 94 -0.88 17.71 1.72
C GLY A 94 -0.50 16.96 0.43
N ILE A 95 -0.30 15.65 0.50
CA ILE A 95 0.17 14.84 -0.64
C ILE A 95 -1.02 14.52 -1.56
N PRO A 96 -0.87 14.65 -2.90
CA PRO A 96 -1.93 14.28 -3.83
C PRO A 96 -2.27 12.79 -3.74
N ILE A 97 -3.57 12.50 -3.77
CA ILE A 97 -4.14 11.15 -3.82
C ILE A 97 -4.73 10.94 -5.21
N TYR A 98 -4.23 9.93 -5.92
CA TYR A 98 -4.75 9.49 -7.20
C TYR A 98 -5.59 8.22 -7.04
N SER A 99 -6.84 8.26 -7.50
CA SER A 99 -7.69 7.08 -7.59
C SER A 99 -7.37 6.29 -8.86
N LEU A 100 -7.02 5.03 -8.70
CA LEU A 100 -6.88 4.07 -9.80
C LEU A 100 -8.15 3.23 -9.97
N TYR A 101 -9.29 3.85 -9.69
CA TYR A 101 -10.59 3.22 -9.85
C TYR A 101 -11.72 4.17 -10.29
N SER A 102 -11.58 5.48 -10.30
CA SER A 102 -12.62 6.32 -10.92
C SER A 102 -12.43 6.34 -12.44
N GLU A 103 -11.77 7.37 -12.94
CA GLU A 103 -11.60 7.70 -14.35
C GLU A 103 -10.60 6.77 -15.05
N THR A 104 -9.62 6.27 -14.30
CA THR A 104 -8.58 5.37 -14.81
C THR A 104 -8.35 4.20 -13.86
N ARG A 105 -7.91 3.06 -14.42
CA ARG A 105 -7.44 1.89 -13.66
C ARG A 105 -5.92 1.76 -13.61
N SER A 106 -5.22 2.60 -14.37
CA SER A 106 -3.77 2.62 -14.49
C SER A 106 -3.25 4.04 -14.22
N PRO A 107 -2.11 4.21 -13.53
CA PRO A 107 -1.48 5.53 -13.37
C PRO A 107 -1.23 6.17 -14.73
N THR A 108 -1.62 7.43 -14.89
CA THR A 108 -1.29 8.17 -16.11
C THR A 108 0.17 8.63 -16.08
N ALA A 109 0.74 8.93 -17.24
CA ALA A 109 2.08 9.51 -17.34
C ALA A 109 2.23 10.81 -16.52
N GLU A 110 1.14 11.58 -16.37
CA GLU A 110 1.11 12.76 -15.52
C GLU A 110 1.18 12.41 -14.03
N MET A 111 0.39 11.44 -13.56
CA MET A 111 0.45 11.00 -12.17
C MET A 111 1.83 10.43 -11.79
N LEU A 112 2.53 9.84 -12.76
CA LEU A 112 3.86 9.28 -12.58
C LEU A 112 4.98 10.32 -12.76
N ARG A 113 4.71 11.53 -13.26
CA ARG A 113 5.73 12.50 -13.66
C ARG A 113 6.70 12.85 -12.51
N ASP A 114 6.15 12.98 -11.31
CA ASP A 114 6.86 13.49 -10.14
C ASP A 114 7.41 12.40 -9.22
N ILE A 115 7.33 11.12 -9.59
CA ILE A 115 7.93 10.02 -8.82
C ILE A 115 9.07 9.37 -9.59
N ASP A 116 10.04 8.84 -8.86
CA ASP A 116 11.14 8.04 -9.38
C ASP A 116 11.02 6.55 -9.02
N VAL A 117 10.12 6.18 -8.10
CA VAL A 117 9.84 4.80 -7.71
C VAL A 117 8.41 4.70 -7.23
N LEU A 118 7.72 3.63 -7.60
CA LEU A 118 6.41 3.27 -7.04
C LEU A 118 6.58 2.13 -6.03
N LEU A 119 6.17 2.36 -4.78
CA LEU A 119 6.02 1.31 -3.78
C LEU A 119 4.59 0.79 -3.80
N VAL A 120 4.44 -0.53 -3.78
CA VAL A 120 3.13 -1.20 -3.71
C VAL A 120 3.05 -1.93 -2.38
N ASP A 121 2.07 -1.58 -1.56
CA ASP A 121 1.73 -2.27 -0.32
C ASP A 121 0.23 -2.52 -0.28
N LEU A 122 -0.21 -3.66 -0.82
CA LEU A 122 -1.61 -4.06 -0.87
C LEU A 122 -1.76 -5.47 -0.31
N GLN A 123 -2.36 -5.59 0.87
CA GLN A 123 -2.88 -6.87 1.35
C GLN A 123 -4.02 -7.37 0.45
N ASP A 124 -3.81 -8.51 -0.21
CA ASP A 124 -4.80 -9.18 -1.04
C ASP A 124 -5.34 -10.45 -0.36
N VAL A 125 -6.39 -11.04 -0.92
CA VAL A 125 -7.07 -12.25 -0.41
C VAL A 125 -6.88 -13.49 -1.29
N GLY A 126 -6.10 -13.39 -2.38
CA GLY A 126 -5.70 -14.51 -3.22
C GLY A 126 -6.81 -15.04 -4.12
N THR A 127 -7.74 -14.19 -4.55
CA THR A 127 -8.82 -14.57 -5.46
C THR A 127 -8.97 -13.59 -6.61
N ARG A 128 -9.16 -14.14 -7.81
CA ARG A 128 -9.22 -13.37 -9.07
C ARG A 128 -10.34 -12.33 -9.10
N VAL A 129 -11.41 -12.52 -8.34
CA VAL A 129 -12.52 -11.56 -8.29
C VAL A 129 -12.18 -10.32 -7.47
N TYR A 130 -11.09 -10.37 -6.69
CA TYR A 130 -10.54 -9.22 -5.98
C TYR A 130 -9.51 -8.52 -6.87
N THR A 131 -9.66 -7.20 -7.04
CA THR A 131 -9.05 -6.47 -8.17
C THR A 131 -7.69 -5.86 -7.87
N PHE A 132 -7.15 -6.00 -6.66
CA PHE A 132 -5.88 -5.37 -6.27
C PHE A 132 -4.68 -5.92 -7.05
N GLU A 133 -4.69 -7.20 -7.38
CA GLU A 133 -3.69 -7.79 -8.28
C GLU A 133 -3.72 -7.11 -9.66
N TRP A 134 -4.92 -6.81 -10.18
CA TRP A 134 -5.06 -6.11 -11.46
C TRP A 134 -4.61 -4.65 -11.37
N THR A 135 -4.95 -3.94 -10.28
CA THR A 135 -4.41 -2.60 -10.02
C THR A 135 -2.88 -2.61 -9.99
N THR A 136 -2.28 -3.63 -9.36
CA THR A 136 -0.82 -3.79 -9.30
C THR A 136 -0.23 -4.02 -10.69
N ALA A 137 -0.79 -4.95 -11.46
CA ALA A 137 -0.33 -5.25 -12.82
C ALA A 137 -0.35 -4.00 -13.72
N LEU A 138 -1.48 -3.28 -13.75
CA LEU A 138 -1.63 -2.07 -14.55
C LEU A 138 -0.70 -0.93 -14.08
N ALA A 139 -0.43 -0.84 -12.78
CA ALA A 139 0.52 0.13 -12.26
C ALA A 139 1.97 -0.20 -12.65
N LEU A 140 2.35 -1.48 -12.64
CA LEU A 140 3.66 -1.92 -13.08
C LEU A 140 3.87 -1.70 -14.59
N GLU A 141 2.86 -1.98 -15.42
CA GLU A 141 2.90 -1.67 -16.86
C GLU A 141 3.10 -0.18 -17.14
N ALA A 142 2.36 0.68 -16.43
CA ALA A 142 2.50 2.13 -16.56
C ALA A 142 3.88 2.63 -16.07
N CYS A 143 4.39 2.06 -14.98
CA CYS A 143 5.73 2.37 -14.48
C CYS A 143 6.81 2.00 -15.51
N ALA A 144 6.71 0.81 -16.11
CA ALA A 144 7.63 0.36 -17.14
C ALA A 144 7.60 1.27 -18.38
N ALA A 145 6.40 1.66 -18.83
CA ALA A 145 6.24 2.59 -19.96
C ALA A 145 6.79 4.00 -19.65
N ALA A 146 6.73 4.44 -18.38
CA ALA A 146 7.20 5.75 -17.93
C ALA A 146 8.67 5.75 -17.43
N GLY A 147 9.39 4.64 -17.53
CA GLY A 147 10.79 4.52 -17.12
C GLY A 147 11.02 4.71 -15.62
N LYS A 148 10.10 4.19 -14.80
CA LYS A 148 10.20 4.22 -13.34
C LYS A 148 10.99 3.05 -12.79
#